data_AF-A0A076LU74-F1
#
_entry.id   AF-A0A076LU74-F1
#
_cell.length_a   1.000
_cell.length_b   1.000
_cell.length_c   1.000
_cell.angle_alpha   90.00
_cell.angle_beta   90.00
_cell.angle_gamma   90.00
#
_symmetry.space_group_name_H-M   'P 1'
#
loop_
_entity.id
_entity.type
_entity.pdbx_description
1 polymer ?
#
loop_
_entity_poly.entity_id
_entity_poly.type
_entity_poly.pdbx_seq_one_letter_code
_entity_poly.pdbx_strand_id
1 'polypeptide(L)'
;MIKFQRASISLLIFFVVYWSLIISLTIFFAVLGVAVFFFLTNGNALNFDWLAQGISAVRKGVSAGTVLGIGIWGKAKMEENKRKKSE
;
A
#
# COMPACT_ATOMS: atom_id res chain seq x y z
N MET A 1 -0.34 -14.74 26.66
CA MET A 1 0.96 -14.67 25.97
C MET A 1 0.86 -15.38 24.62
N ILE A 2 0.81 -14.63 23.52
CA ILE A 2 0.68 -15.21 22.17
C ILE A 2 2.09 -15.57 21.67
N LYS A 3 2.34 -16.86 21.41
CA LYS A 3 3.62 -17.40 20.95
C LYS A 3 3.86 -17.03 19.46
N PHE A 4 4.63 -15.97 19.24
CA PHE A 4 4.97 -15.36 17.95
C PHE A 4 6.22 -15.99 17.27
N GLN A 5 6.31 -17.32 17.20
CA GLN A 5 7.52 -17.99 16.65
C GLN A 5 7.40 -18.46 15.19
N ARG A 6 6.19 -18.46 14.60
CA ARG A 6 5.95 -18.80 13.18
C ARG A 6 5.02 -17.84 12.44
N ALA A 7 4.56 -16.79 13.10
CA ALA A 7 3.60 -15.82 12.57
C ALA A 7 4.23 -14.79 11.60
N SER A 8 5.55 -14.74 11.47
CA SER A 8 6.22 -13.49 11.07
C SER A 8 6.22 -13.17 9.56
N ILE A 9 6.27 -14.11 8.63
CA ILE A 9 6.42 -13.79 7.19
C ILE A 9 5.05 -13.66 6.49
N SER A 10 4.12 -14.56 6.80
CA SER A 10 2.80 -14.55 6.17
C SER A 10 1.97 -13.33 6.55
N LEU A 11 2.01 -12.91 7.83
CA LEU A 11 1.36 -11.67 8.29
C LEU A 11 2.00 -10.43 7.67
N LEU A 12 3.31 -10.47 7.41
CA LEU A 12 4.00 -9.37 6.78
C LEU A 12 3.64 -9.22 5.31
N ILE A 13 3.66 -10.32 4.56
CA ILE A 13 3.19 -10.33 3.18
C ILE A 13 1.74 -9.85 3.13
N PHE A 14 0.89 -10.31 4.06
CA PHE A 14 -0.48 -9.84 4.16
C PHE A 14 -0.56 -8.32 4.41
N PHE A 15 0.25 -7.79 5.33
CA PHE A 15 0.31 -6.35 5.59
C PHE A 15 0.85 -5.56 4.38
N VAL A 16 1.89 -6.04 3.71
CA VAL A 16 2.47 -5.40 2.50
C VAL A 16 1.42 -5.32 1.41
N VAL A 17 0.75 -6.44 1.10
CA VAL A 17 -0.28 -6.52 0.06
C VAL A 17 -1.48 -5.65 0.43
N TYR A 18 -1.93 -5.70 1.69
CA TYR A 18 -3.05 -4.91 2.18
C TYR A 18 -2.78 -3.40 2.09
N TRP A 19 -1.63 -2.94 2.58
CA TRP A 19 -1.24 -1.53 2.48
C TRP A 19 -0.99 -1.09 1.03
N SER A 20 -0.39 -1.94 0.21
CA SER A 20 -0.23 -1.67 -1.23
C SER A 20 -1.58 -1.50 -1.92
N LEU A 21 -2.56 -2.35 -1.61
CA LEU A 21 -3.93 -2.24 -2.12
C LEU A 21 -4.62 -0.97 -1.66
N ILE A 22 -4.55 -0.63 -0.38
CA ILE A 22 -5.15 0.59 0.17
C ILE A 22 -4.56 1.84 -0.50
N ILE A 23 -3.23 1.93 -0.60
CA ILE A 23 -2.56 3.09 -1.21
C ILE A 23 -2.94 3.18 -2.70
N SER A 24 -2.93 2.04 -3.41
CA SER A 24 -3.35 1.99 -4.81
C SER A 24 -4.80 2.46 -5.00
N LEU A 25 -5.73 1.96 -4.17
CA LEU A 25 -7.14 2.38 -4.20
C LEU A 25 -7.28 3.87 -3.91
N THR A 26 -6.58 4.37 -2.89
CA THR A 26 -6.64 5.78 -2.48
C THR A 26 -6.18 6.69 -3.62
N ILE A 27 -5.06 6.37 -4.26
CA ILE A 27 -4.55 7.12 -5.42
C ILE A 27 -5.55 7.04 -6.57
N PHE A 28 -6.11 5.86 -6.84
CA PHE A 28 -7.09 5.67 -7.91
C PHE A 28 -8.35 6.50 -7.69
N PHE A 29 -8.93 6.48 -6.48
CA PHE A 29 -10.11 7.28 -6.14
C PHE A 29 -9.84 8.78 -6.14
N ALA A 30 -8.66 9.23 -5.68
CA ALA A 30 -8.29 10.63 -5.75
C ALA A 30 -8.24 11.13 -7.20
N VAL A 31 -7.59 10.36 -8.05
CA VAL A 31 -7.44 10.63 -9.49
C VAL A 31 -8.79 10.58 -10.23
N LEU A 32 -9.63 9.60 -9.91
CA LEU A 32 -10.98 9.48 -10.45
C LEU A 32 -11.88 10.62 -9.97
N GLY A 33 -11.75 11.04 -8.71
CA GLY A 33 -12.47 12.19 -8.16
C GLY A 33 -12.13 13.49 -8.88
N VAL A 34 -10.84 13.74 -9.16
CA VAL A 34 -10.41 14.90 -9.95
C VAL A 34 -11.00 14.85 -11.36
N ALA A 35 -11.01 13.69 -12.01
CA ALA A 35 -11.56 13.53 -13.35
C ALA A 35 -13.07 13.77 -13.41
N VAL A 36 -13.81 13.23 -12.45
CA VAL A 36 -15.26 13.46 -12.32
C VAL A 36 -15.56 14.92 -12.00
N PHE A 37 -14.77 15.55 -11.12
CA PHE A 37 -14.92 16.96 -10.80
C PHE A 37 -14.70 17.84 -12.04
N PHE A 38 -13.68 17.56 -12.85
CA PHE A 38 -13.43 18.27 -14.10
C PHE A 38 -14.54 18.05 -15.14
N PHE A 39 -15.07 16.83 -15.23
CA PHE A 39 -16.21 16.51 -16.10
C PHE A 39 -17.45 17.32 -15.73
N LEU A 40 -17.80 17.36 -14.43
CA LEU A 40 -18.97 18.09 -13.93
C LEU A 40 -18.81 19.61 -14.02
N THR A 41 -17.59 20.13 -13.84
CA THR A 41 -17.35 21.58 -13.74
C THR A 41 -17.09 22.23 -15.11
N ASN A 42 -16.39 21.57 -16.02
CA ASN A 42 -15.98 22.16 -17.30
C ASN A 42 -16.77 21.63 -18.51
N GLY A 43 -17.67 20.64 -18.33
CA GLY A 43 -18.44 20.04 -19.43
C GLY A 43 -17.60 19.33 -20.50
N ASN A 44 -16.29 19.20 -20.27
CA ASN A 44 -15.35 18.55 -21.19
C ASN A 44 -15.54 17.03 -21.17
N ALA A 45 -15.25 16.38 -22.31
CA ALA A 45 -15.19 14.92 -22.38
C ALA A 45 -14.25 14.36 -21.29
N LEU A 46 -14.65 13.26 -20.67
CA LEU A 46 -13.87 12.53 -19.67
C LEU A 46 -12.48 12.19 -20.26
N ASN A 47 -11.50 13.06 -20.01
CA ASN A 47 -10.09 12.82 -20.33
C ASN A 47 -9.48 11.93 -19.24
N PHE A 48 -10.09 10.76 -19.06
CA PHE A 48 -9.66 9.78 -18.09
C PHE A 48 -9.19 8.53 -18.81
N ASP A 49 -7.87 8.44 -19.00
CA ASP A 49 -7.24 7.22 -19.48
C ASP A 49 -7.19 6.20 -18.34
N TRP A 50 -8.24 5.40 -18.23
CA TRP A 50 -8.41 4.37 -17.20
C TRP A 50 -7.21 3.41 -17.12
N LEU A 51 -6.59 3.10 -18.26
CA LEU A 51 -5.43 2.22 -18.33
C LEU A 51 -4.18 2.92 -17.80
N ALA A 52 -3.85 4.10 -18.32
CA ALA A 52 -2.65 4.82 -17.91
C ALA A 52 -2.72 5.24 -16.43
N GLN A 53 -3.88 5.72 -15.97
CA GLN A 53 -4.10 6.17 -14.59
C GLN A 53 -4.13 4.98 -13.63
N GLY A 54 -4.78 3.88 -14.02
CA GLY A 54 -4.81 2.64 -13.24
C GLY A 54 -3.42 2.01 -13.08
N ILE A 55 -2.67 1.87 -14.17
CA ILE A 55 -1.30 1.32 -14.14
C ILE A 55 -0.37 2.21 -13.30
N SER A 56 -0.50 3.54 -13.42
CA SER A 56 0.28 4.49 -12.62
C SER A 56 -0.06 4.39 -11.12
N ALA A 57 -1.33 4.28 -10.76
CA ALA A 57 -1.78 4.11 -9.38
C ALA A 57 -1.27 2.81 -8.77
N VAL A 58 -1.35 1.70 -9.51
CA VAL A 58 -0.83 0.40 -9.06
C VAL A 58 0.68 0.45 -8.91
N ARG A 59 1.41 1.00 -9.89
CA ARG A 59 2.87 1.10 -9.80
C ARG A 59 3.32 1.93 -8.60
N LYS A 60 2.65 3.07 -8.35
CA LYS A 60 2.89 3.91 -7.17
C LYS A 60 2.53 3.17 -5.88
N GLY A 61 1.36 2.53 -5.83
CA GLY A 61 0.89 1.74 -4.69
C GLY A 61 1.84 0.61 -4.33
N VAL A 62 2.32 -0.15 -5.32
CA VAL A 62 3.30 -1.24 -5.11
C VAL A 62 4.64 -0.71 -4.62
N SER A 63 5.15 0.39 -5.18
CA SER A 63 6.41 0.99 -4.71
C SER A 63 6.31 1.46 -3.26
N ALA A 64 5.23 2.18 -2.90
CA ALA A 64 5.01 2.67 -1.55
C ALA A 64 4.73 1.54 -0.56
N GLY A 65 3.90 0.56 -0.95
CA GLY A 65 3.57 -0.62 -0.16
C GLY A 65 4.79 -1.50 0.11
N THR A 66 5.69 -1.65 -0.86
CA THR A 66 6.94 -2.42 -0.70
C THR A 66 7.87 -1.75 0.30
N VAL A 67 8.08 -0.44 0.19
CA VAL A 67 8.96 0.31 1.12
C VAL A 67 8.41 0.24 2.56
N LEU A 68 7.10 0.46 2.74
CA LEU A 68 6.44 0.35 4.05
C LEU A 68 6.50 -1.08 4.59
N GLY A 69 6.27 -2.07 3.74
CA GLY A 69 6.34 -3.49 4.09
C GLY A 69 7.72 -3.92 4.57
N ILE A 70 8.78 -3.52 3.87
CA ILE A 70 10.18 -3.76 4.27
C ILE A 70 10.48 -3.05 5.60
N GLY A 71 10.03 -1.80 5.76
CA GLY A 71 10.22 -1.04 7.00
C GLY A 71 9.58 -1.71 8.22
N ILE A 72 8.33 -2.19 8.08
CA ILE A 72 7.63 -2.92 9.14
C ILE A 72 8.36 -4.23 9.46
N TRP A 73 8.84 -4.97 8.44
CA TRP A 73 9.60 -6.20 8.66
C TRP A 73 10.90 -5.98 9.38
N GLY A 74 11.67 -4.96 8.98
CA GLY A 74 12.92 -4.59 9.64
C GLY A 74 12.71 -4.29 11.12
N LYS A 75 11.65 -3.52 11.43
CA LYS A 75 11.29 -3.20 12.82
C LYS A 75 10.92 -4.44 13.63
N ALA A 76 10.08 -5.31 13.08
CA ALA A 76 9.67 -6.55 13.71
C ALA A 76 10.85 -7.50 13.97
N LYS A 77 11.80 -7.58 13.02
CA LYS A 77 13.01 -8.41 13.16
C LYS A 77 13.96 -7.86 14.22
N MET A 78 14.06 -6.52 14.36
CA MET A 78 14.86 -5.89 15.40
C MET A 78 14.27 -6.12 16.80
N GLU A 79 12.94 -6.08 16.95
CA GLU A 79 12.27 -6.42 18.21
C GLU A 79 12.46 -7.89 18.60
N GLU A 80 12.41 -8.81 17.64
CA GLU A 80 12.69 -10.23 17.89
C GLU A 80 14.12 -10.45 18.38
N ASN A 81 15.10 -9.78 17.77
CA ASN A 81 16.50 -9.85 18.18
C ASN A 81 16.74 -9.23 19.57
N LYS A 82 16.05 -8.13 19.90
CA LYS A 82 16.13 -7.53 21.24
C LYS A 82 15.58 -8.48 22.30
N ARG A 83 14.44 -9.14 22.03
CA ARG A 83 13.83 -10.09 22.98
C ARG A 83 14.72 -11.32 23.23
N LYS A 84 15.38 -11.84 22.19
CA LYS A 84 16.32 -12.97 22.30
C LYS A 84 17.63 -12.65 23.02
N LYS A 85 18.01 -11.37 23.14
CA LYS A 85 19.23 -10.94 23.85
C LYS A 85 18.98 -10.66 25.35
N SER A 86 17.71 -10.65 25.77
CA SER A 86 17.29 -10.38 27.14
C SER A 86 16.78 -11.64 27.87
N GLU A 87 16.75 -12.78 27.20
CA GLU A 87 16.60 -14.13 27.77
C GLU A 87 17.97 -14.82 27.83
#